data_AF-A0A1X1EMK2-F1
#
_entry.id   AF-A0A1X1EMK2-F1
#
_cell.length_a   1.000
_cell.length_b   1.000
_cell.length_c   1.000
_cell.angle_alpha   90.00
_cell.angle_beta   90.00
_cell.angle_gamma   90.00
#
_symmetry.space_group_name_H-M   'P 1'
#
loop_
_entity.id
_entity.type
_entity.pdbx_description
1 polymer ?
#
loop_
_entity_poly.entity_id
_entity_poly.type
_entity_poly.pdbx_seq_one_letter_code
_entity_poly.pdbx_strand_id
1 'polypeptide(L)'
;MNENSENDEKGFTRTLTVRNVPLGIDIEIAEQASAAGKSKGDFLREFLAASFGDLIGNFMRSNGLVALMDRDVAKMMNARLADYWFDAAQTLAENRAWCRLLGIHKEGDLQRIMRDGVPLLEIRARQLVDVTHIPNGSSLAFALFAEAARRDLRTLLQVHRALFFLQKEEDFLDMVDQIREAQRLPPTERPVY
;
A
#
# COMPACT_ATOMS: atom_id res chain seq x y z
N MET A 1 40.53 20.71 3.59
CA MET A 1 40.33 19.41 4.26
C MET A 1 38.96 19.48 4.90
N ASN A 2 37.98 18.89 4.22
CA ASN A 2 36.59 18.84 4.63
C ASN A 2 36.36 17.48 5.28
N GLU A 3 36.10 17.46 6.58
CA GLU A 3 35.50 16.31 7.25
C GLU A 3 34.53 16.84 8.30
N ASN A 4 33.23 16.71 7.99
CA ASN A 4 32.14 16.39 8.91
C ASN A 4 30.82 16.77 8.24
N SER A 5 30.32 15.86 7.39
CA SER A 5 28.92 15.82 6.96
C SER A 5 28.55 14.40 6.57
N GLU A 6 28.84 13.45 7.47
CA GLU A 6 28.29 12.10 7.43
C GLU A 6 27.75 11.79 8.81
N ASN A 7 26.47 12.11 9.07
CA ASN A 7 25.63 11.41 10.07
C ASN A 7 24.18 11.94 10.23
N ASP A 8 23.69 12.90 9.44
CA ASP A 8 22.39 13.54 9.70
C ASP A 8 21.14 12.86 9.09
N GLU A 9 21.19 11.56 8.79
CA GLU A 9 20.01 10.80 8.30
C GLU A 9 19.65 9.56 9.14
N LYS A 10 19.95 9.55 10.45
CA LYS A 10 19.29 8.61 11.38
C LYS A 10 17.99 9.22 11.88
N GLY A 11 16.87 8.68 11.39
CA GLY A 11 15.50 9.16 11.62
C GLY A 11 15.23 9.74 13.01
N PHE A 12 14.75 10.98 13.03
CA PHE A 12 14.35 11.69 14.25
C PHE A 12 13.22 10.94 14.99
N THR A 13 13.56 10.13 15.98
CA THR A 13 12.58 9.58 16.92
C THR A 13 12.19 10.65 17.94
N ARG A 14 10.91 11.03 18.00
CA ARG A 14 10.38 11.94 19.02
C ARG A 14 9.73 11.16 20.16
N THR A 15 10.00 11.57 21.39
CA THR A 15 9.34 11.02 22.57
C THR A 15 7.94 11.62 22.72
N LEU A 16 6.91 10.79 22.74
CA LEU A 16 5.52 11.19 22.94
C LEU A 16 5.07 10.79 24.36
N THR A 17 4.51 11.74 25.11
CA THR A 17 3.82 11.45 26.38
C THR A 17 2.32 11.65 26.19
N VAL A 18 1.53 10.59 26.30
CA VAL A 18 0.07 10.65 26.28
C VAL A 18 -0.41 10.89 27.71
N ARG A 19 -1.18 11.97 27.95
CA ARG A 19 -1.69 12.35 29.27
C ARG A 19 -3.22 12.26 29.30
N ASN A 20 -3.78 12.12 30.50
CA ASN A 20 -5.24 12.10 30.75
C ASN A 20 -5.99 10.95 30.05
N VAL A 21 -5.37 9.77 29.92
CA VAL A 21 -6.07 8.56 29.43
C VAL A 21 -7.04 8.07 30.52
N PRO A 22 -8.33 7.84 30.21
CA PRO A 22 -9.27 7.26 31.18
C PRO A 22 -8.79 5.90 31.71
N LEU A 23 -8.98 5.64 32.99
CA LEU A 23 -8.50 4.42 33.65
C LEU A 23 -8.97 3.13 32.96
N GLY A 24 -10.24 3.07 32.53
CA GLY A 24 -10.77 1.90 31.82
C GLY A 24 -10.03 1.62 30.51
N ILE A 25 -9.71 2.67 29.75
CA ILE A 25 -8.95 2.54 28.50
C ILE A 25 -7.50 2.14 28.79
N ASP A 26 -6.89 2.68 29.85
CA ASP A 26 -5.52 2.28 30.22
C ASP A 26 -5.41 0.78 30.58
N ILE A 27 -6.43 0.25 31.26
CA ILE A 27 -6.54 -1.18 31.59
C ILE A 27 -6.66 -2.01 30.30
N GLU A 28 -7.57 -1.65 29.40
CA GLU A 28 -7.75 -2.35 28.12
C GLU A 28 -6.47 -2.34 27.27
N ILE A 29 -5.73 -1.23 27.21
CA ILE A 29 -4.45 -1.16 26.49
C ILE A 29 -3.44 -2.13 27.13
N ALA A 30 -3.41 -2.25 28.46
CA ALA A 30 -2.50 -3.18 29.14
C ALA A 30 -2.82 -4.64 28.77
N GLU A 31 -4.10 -5.00 28.77
CA GLU A 31 -4.56 -6.34 28.43
C GLU A 31 -4.25 -6.68 26.97
N GLN A 32 -4.51 -5.75 26.03
CA GLN A 32 -4.19 -5.96 24.61
C GLN A 32 -2.68 -6.06 24.37
N ALA A 33 -1.87 -5.22 25.04
CA ALA A 33 -0.42 -5.30 24.96
C ALA A 33 0.10 -6.65 25.48
N SER A 34 -0.43 -7.11 26.63
CA SER A 34 -0.10 -8.41 27.21
C SER A 34 -0.50 -9.57 26.30
N ALA A 35 -1.71 -9.53 25.72
CA ALA A 35 -2.18 -10.55 24.78
C ALA A 35 -1.30 -10.61 23.52
N ALA A 36 -0.74 -9.48 23.10
CA ALA A 36 0.22 -9.39 21.99
C ALA A 36 1.68 -9.72 22.40
N GLY A 37 1.95 -9.99 23.68
CA GLY A 37 3.30 -10.26 24.19
C GLY A 37 4.24 -9.06 24.18
N LYS A 38 3.70 -7.84 24.31
CA LYS A 38 4.44 -6.57 24.16
C LYS A 38 4.32 -5.68 25.39
N SER A 39 5.28 -4.77 25.58
CA SER A 39 5.11 -3.70 26.57
C SER A 39 4.02 -2.72 26.14
N LYS A 40 3.35 -2.08 27.10
CA LYS A 40 2.30 -1.06 26.81
C LYS A 40 2.83 0.06 25.91
N GLY A 41 4.06 0.51 26.13
CA GLY A 41 4.72 1.54 25.34
C GLY A 41 5.03 1.10 23.92
N ASP A 42 5.53 -0.13 23.73
CA ASP A 42 5.81 -0.67 22.39
C ASP A 42 4.51 -0.92 21.62
N PHE A 43 3.50 -1.45 22.29
CA PHE A 43 2.16 -1.65 21.72
C PHE A 43 1.56 -0.31 21.26
N LEU A 44 1.61 0.74 22.09
CA LEU A 44 1.13 2.06 21.71
C LEU A 44 1.97 2.67 20.58
N ARG A 45 3.30 2.55 20.62
CA ARG A 45 4.16 3.06 19.55
C ARG A 45 3.86 2.40 18.22
N GLU A 46 3.73 1.08 18.20
CA GLU A 46 3.34 0.34 17.00
C GLU A 46 1.92 0.67 16.57
N PHE A 47 0.98 0.78 17.50
CA PHE A 47 -0.39 1.20 17.21
C PHE A 47 -0.42 2.60 16.59
N LEU A 48 0.35 3.55 17.12
CA LEU A 48 0.47 4.90 16.57
C LEU A 48 1.16 4.89 15.21
N ALA A 49 2.20 4.08 15.01
CA ALA A 49 2.85 3.93 13.72
C ALA A 49 1.91 3.28 12.69
N ALA A 50 1.10 2.30 13.09
CA ALA A 50 0.09 1.69 12.24
C ALA A 50 -1.11 2.61 11.97
N SER A 51 -1.51 3.43 12.96
CA SER A 51 -2.68 4.31 12.87
C SER A 51 -2.38 5.64 12.17
N PHE A 52 -1.18 6.18 12.39
CA PHE A 52 -0.78 7.50 11.93
C PHE A 52 0.39 7.49 10.95
N GLY A 53 1.20 6.43 10.93
CA GLY A 53 2.26 6.27 9.94
C GLY A 53 1.70 5.91 8.57
N ASP A 54 2.43 6.33 7.53
CA ASP A 54 2.16 5.87 6.18
C ASP A 54 2.86 4.54 5.93
N LEU A 55 2.21 3.44 6.30
CA LEU A 55 2.77 2.11 6.15
C LEU A 55 3.16 1.83 4.68
N ILE A 56 2.30 2.22 3.74
CA ILE A 56 2.55 2.00 2.30
C ILE A 56 3.64 2.94 1.81
N GLY A 57 3.56 4.24 2.08
CA GLY A 57 4.56 5.21 1.63
C GLY A 57 5.96 4.94 2.21
N ASN A 58 6.04 4.53 3.48
CA ASN A 58 7.32 4.13 4.09
C ASN A 58 7.89 2.87 3.43
N PHE A 59 7.03 1.87 3.17
CA PHE A 59 7.46 0.64 2.49
C PHE A 59 7.92 0.91 1.06
N MET A 60 7.19 1.75 0.30
CA MET A 60 7.60 2.19 -1.04
C MET A 60 9.00 2.79 -1.02
N ARG A 61 9.28 3.69 -0.06
CA ARG A 61 10.56 4.42 0.03
C ARG A 61 11.76 3.57 0.46
N SER A 62 11.53 2.50 1.21
CA SER A 62 12.61 1.73 1.85
C SER A 62 12.82 0.33 1.28
N ASN A 63 11.87 -0.22 0.52
CA ASN A 63 11.94 -1.60 0.06
C ASN A 63 12.68 -1.75 -1.29
N GLY A 64 13.79 -2.49 -1.27
CA GLY A 64 14.61 -2.72 -2.47
C GLY A 64 13.93 -3.50 -3.60
N LEU A 65 12.95 -4.36 -3.30
CA LEU A 65 12.19 -5.07 -4.34
C LEU A 65 11.26 -4.10 -5.09
N VAL A 66 10.63 -3.17 -4.39
CA VAL A 66 9.80 -2.13 -5.01
C VAL A 66 10.65 -1.29 -5.98
N ALA A 67 11.80 -0.80 -5.53
CA ALA A 67 12.70 -0.01 -6.38
C ALA A 67 13.20 -0.78 -7.61
N LEU A 68 13.46 -2.09 -7.48
CA LEU A 68 13.83 -2.95 -8.61
C LEU A 68 12.66 -3.09 -9.60
N MET A 69 11.47 -3.38 -9.10
CA MET A 69 10.28 -3.62 -9.93
C MET A 69 9.75 -2.35 -10.59
N ASP A 70 9.92 -1.17 -9.98
CA ASP A 70 9.58 0.10 -10.63
C ASP A 70 10.38 0.29 -11.93
N ARG A 71 11.67 -0.09 -11.93
CA ARG A 71 12.51 -0.02 -13.13
C ARG A 71 12.06 -1.02 -14.19
N ASP A 72 11.62 -2.20 -13.79
CA ASP A 72 11.15 -3.21 -14.74
C ASP A 72 9.77 -2.87 -15.30
N VAL A 73 8.86 -2.34 -14.48
CA VAL A 73 7.57 -1.82 -14.93
C VAL A 73 7.77 -0.65 -15.92
N ALA A 74 8.70 0.27 -15.65
CA ALA A 74 9.03 1.35 -16.58
C ALA A 74 9.43 0.80 -17.96
N LYS A 75 10.26 -0.26 -18.00
CA LYS A 75 10.63 -0.94 -19.26
C LYS A 75 9.42 -1.61 -19.92
N MET A 76 8.60 -2.34 -19.16
CA MET A 76 7.39 -3.01 -19.67
C MET A 76 6.42 -2.03 -20.34
N MET A 77 6.32 -0.81 -19.79
CA MET A 77 5.44 0.24 -20.29
C MET A 77 6.09 1.10 -21.39
N ASN A 78 7.37 0.89 -21.70
CA ASN A 78 8.17 1.82 -22.51
C ASN A 78 8.08 3.27 -21.98
N ALA A 79 8.03 3.41 -20.67
CA ALA A 79 7.89 4.66 -19.93
C ALA A 79 9.21 5.03 -19.24
N ARG A 80 9.35 6.30 -18.85
CA ARG A 80 10.46 6.74 -18.00
C ARG A 80 10.08 6.63 -16.53
N LEU A 81 11.00 6.14 -15.71
CA LEU A 81 10.89 6.28 -14.26
C LEU A 81 11.18 7.74 -13.89
N ALA A 82 10.26 8.38 -13.20
CA ALA A 82 10.40 9.77 -12.79
C ALA A 82 11.21 9.91 -11.50
N ASP A 83 11.75 11.11 -11.27
CA ASP A 83 12.53 11.41 -10.05
C ASP A 83 11.64 11.70 -8.83
N TYR A 84 10.32 11.76 -9.02
CA TYR A 84 9.35 11.91 -7.95
C TYR A 84 8.75 10.57 -7.50
N TRP A 85 8.35 10.52 -6.25
CA TRP A 85 7.61 9.39 -5.67
C TRP A 85 6.12 9.52 -6.00
N PHE A 86 5.42 8.38 -6.01
CA PHE A 86 3.97 8.32 -6.24
C PHE A 86 3.20 9.23 -5.24
N ASP A 87 3.87 9.61 -4.15
CA ASP A 87 3.49 10.60 -3.12
C ASP A 87 2.90 11.93 -3.64
N ALA A 88 3.14 12.33 -4.90
CA ALA A 88 2.52 13.55 -5.45
C ALA A 88 1.04 13.36 -5.89
N ALA A 89 0.56 12.11 -6.00
CA ALA A 89 -0.78 11.81 -6.52
C ALA A 89 -1.66 10.97 -5.57
N GLN A 90 -1.07 10.27 -4.58
CA GLN A 90 -1.82 9.50 -3.57
C GLN A 90 -1.75 10.19 -2.22
N THR A 91 -2.87 10.74 -1.78
CA THR A 91 -2.95 11.30 -0.43
C THR A 91 -2.80 10.19 0.62
N LEU A 92 -2.27 10.49 1.82
CA LEU A 92 -2.24 9.56 2.97
C LEU A 92 -3.59 8.86 3.22
N ALA A 93 -4.70 9.50 2.84
CA ALA A 93 -6.04 8.94 2.90
C ALA A 93 -6.23 7.72 1.98
N GLU A 94 -5.63 7.71 0.79
CA GLU A 94 -5.68 6.60 -0.17
C GLU A 94 -4.83 5.42 0.31
N ASN A 95 -3.62 5.67 0.82
CA ASN A 95 -2.81 4.61 1.46
C ASN A 95 -3.55 3.97 2.63
N ARG A 96 -4.24 4.78 3.44
CA ARG A 96 -5.11 4.24 4.50
C ARG A 96 -6.31 3.49 3.96
N ALA A 97 -6.90 3.91 2.84
CA ALA A 97 -8.00 3.19 2.20
C ALA A 97 -7.53 1.82 1.70
N TRP A 98 -6.36 1.74 1.06
CA TRP A 98 -5.73 0.46 0.71
C TRP A 98 -5.55 -0.44 1.93
N CYS A 99 -4.97 0.08 3.02
CA CYS A 99 -4.76 -0.71 4.22
C CYS A 99 -6.06 -1.24 4.82
N ARG A 100 -7.10 -0.40 4.93
CA ARG A 100 -8.40 -0.82 5.47
C ARG A 100 -9.11 -1.83 4.58
N LEU A 101 -9.15 -1.59 3.27
CA LEU A 101 -9.91 -2.42 2.32
C LEU A 101 -9.26 -3.78 2.08
N LEU A 102 -7.93 -3.86 2.15
CA LEU A 102 -7.19 -5.10 1.91
C LEU A 102 -6.77 -5.81 3.21
N GLY A 103 -6.97 -5.21 4.38
CA GLY A 103 -6.57 -5.76 5.67
C GLY A 103 -5.06 -5.79 5.85
N ILE A 104 -4.37 -4.70 5.48
CA ILE A 104 -2.92 -4.56 5.61
C ILE A 104 -2.63 -3.89 6.94
N HIS A 105 -1.86 -4.56 7.80
CA HIS A 105 -1.59 -4.09 9.16
C HIS A 105 -0.10 -3.93 9.46
N LYS A 106 0.77 -4.54 8.65
CA LYS A 106 2.23 -4.55 8.86
C LYS A 106 2.98 -4.67 7.54
N GLU A 107 4.27 -4.35 7.55
CA GLU A 107 5.14 -4.45 6.38
C GLU A 107 5.23 -5.87 5.80
N GLY A 108 5.14 -6.89 6.65
CA GLY A 108 5.12 -8.28 6.20
C GLY A 108 3.94 -8.60 5.26
N ASP A 109 2.80 -7.91 5.43
CA ASP A 109 1.66 -8.05 4.52
C ASP A 109 1.97 -7.42 3.16
N LEU A 110 2.60 -6.24 3.16
CA LEU A 110 3.05 -5.56 1.94
C LEU A 110 4.13 -6.37 1.20
N GLN A 111 5.05 -6.99 1.93
CA GLN A 111 6.07 -7.85 1.33
C GLN A 111 5.44 -9.08 0.65
N ARG A 112 4.43 -9.69 1.28
CA ARG A 112 3.65 -10.78 0.67
C ARG A 112 2.93 -10.29 -0.59
N ILE A 113 2.18 -9.19 -0.48
CA ILE A 113 1.43 -8.59 -1.59
C ILE A 113 2.35 -8.31 -2.77
N MET A 114 3.48 -7.66 -2.52
CA MET A 114 4.44 -7.32 -3.56
C MET A 114 4.97 -8.57 -4.26
N ARG A 115 5.46 -9.57 -3.50
CA ARG A 115 5.97 -10.83 -4.06
C ARG A 115 4.92 -11.58 -4.87
N ASP A 116 3.69 -11.68 -4.36
CA ASP A 116 2.59 -12.36 -5.03
C ASP A 116 2.10 -11.58 -6.27
N GLY A 117 2.31 -10.26 -6.29
CA GLY A 117 1.93 -9.35 -7.36
C GLY A 117 2.95 -9.23 -8.49
N VAL A 118 4.24 -9.51 -8.25
CA VAL A 118 5.31 -9.43 -9.27
C VAL A 118 4.93 -10.11 -10.60
N PRO A 119 4.40 -11.35 -10.62
CA PRO A 119 4.03 -12.02 -11.88
C PRO A 119 2.89 -11.35 -12.65
N LEU A 120 2.17 -10.41 -12.03
CA LEU A 120 0.98 -9.75 -12.58
C LEU A 120 1.25 -8.30 -13.00
N LEU A 121 2.45 -7.77 -12.72
CA LEU A 121 2.81 -6.39 -13.02
C LEU A 121 2.72 -6.09 -14.51
N GLU A 122 3.10 -7.03 -15.38
CA GLU A 122 3.02 -6.86 -16.83
C GLU A 122 1.58 -6.72 -17.33
N ILE A 123 0.62 -7.43 -16.71
CA ILE A 123 -0.81 -7.27 -17.04
C ILE A 123 -1.24 -5.85 -16.69
N ARG A 124 -0.89 -5.37 -15.49
CA ARG A 124 -1.25 -4.02 -15.06
C ARG A 124 -0.57 -2.94 -15.90
N ALA A 125 0.69 -3.13 -16.27
CA ALA A 125 1.43 -2.25 -17.17
C ALA A 125 0.72 -2.09 -18.52
N ARG A 126 0.24 -3.20 -19.12
CA ARG A 126 -0.48 -3.19 -20.40
C ARG A 126 -1.86 -2.53 -20.33
N GLN A 127 -2.50 -2.53 -19.15
CA GLN A 127 -3.78 -1.85 -18.95
C GLN A 127 -3.67 -0.32 -18.96
N LEU A 128 -2.48 0.22 -18.73
CA LEU A 128 -2.23 1.66 -18.61
C LEU A 128 -1.54 2.18 -19.88
N VAL A 129 -2.32 2.26 -20.95
CA VAL A 129 -1.88 2.75 -22.26
C VAL A 129 -1.55 4.25 -22.18
N ASP A 130 -0.59 4.69 -23.00
CA ASP A 130 -0.16 6.10 -23.16
C ASP A 130 0.50 6.75 -21.93
N VAL A 131 0.78 5.97 -20.88
CA VAL A 131 1.57 6.47 -19.74
C VAL A 131 3.04 6.54 -20.12
N THR A 132 3.56 7.76 -20.25
CA THR A 132 4.96 8.01 -20.65
C THR A 132 5.93 8.12 -19.48
N HIS A 133 5.42 8.35 -18.28
CA HIS A 133 6.21 8.49 -17.06
C HIS A 133 5.50 7.78 -15.91
N ILE A 134 6.26 7.04 -15.10
CA ILE A 134 5.76 6.44 -13.87
C ILE A 134 6.57 6.94 -12.67
N PRO A 135 5.94 7.26 -11.54
CA PRO A 135 6.66 7.60 -10.32
C PRO A 135 7.19 6.37 -9.58
N ASN A 136 8.15 6.58 -8.68
CA ASN A 136 8.62 5.53 -7.76
C ASN A 136 7.48 5.08 -6.83
N GLY A 137 7.36 3.77 -6.59
CA GLY A 137 6.26 3.12 -5.87
C GLY A 137 5.16 2.56 -6.78
N SER A 138 5.20 2.81 -8.10
CA SER A 138 4.16 2.35 -9.03
C SER A 138 4.00 0.83 -9.05
N SER A 139 5.09 0.08 -8.95
CA SER A 139 5.04 -1.39 -8.90
C SER A 139 4.28 -1.91 -7.68
N LEU A 140 4.40 -1.25 -6.53
CA LEU A 140 3.60 -1.60 -5.35
C LEU A 140 2.13 -1.22 -5.54
N ALA A 141 1.83 -0.07 -6.13
CA ALA A 141 0.46 0.31 -6.46
C ALA A 141 -0.20 -0.73 -7.40
N PHE A 142 0.56 -1.26 -8.36
CA PHE A 142 0.09 -2.31 -9.26
C PHE A 142 -0.12 -3.63 -8.53
N ALA A 143 0.78 -3.99 -7.60
CA ALA A 143 0.60 -5.17 -6.76
C ALA A 143 -0.61 -5.05 -5.82
N LEU A 144 -0.87 -3.86 -5.27
CA LEU A 144 -2.07 -3.58 -4.46
C LEU A 144 -3.36 -3.75 -5.27
N PHE A 145 -3.37 -3.27 -6.53
CA PHE A 145 -4.48 -3.52 -7.45
C PHE A 145 -4.68 -5.01 -7.72
N ALA A 146 -3.59 -5.76 -7.95
CA ALA A 146 -3.65 -7.21 -8.17
C ALA A 146 -4.10 -8.00 -6.93
N GLU A 147 -3.78 -7.53 -5.71
CA GLU A 147 -4.32 -8.09 -4.46
C GLU A 147 -5.81 -7.74 -4.29
N ALA A 148 -6.23 -6.54 -4.69
CA ALA A 148 -7.64 -6.16 -4.68
C ALA A 148 -8.49 -7.04 -5.60
N ALA A 149 -7.94 -7.40 -6.77
CA ALA A 149 -8.61 -8.27 -7.75
C ALA A 149 -9.03 -9.64 -7.18
N ARG A 150 -8.38 -10.10 -6.09
CA ARG A 150 -8.71 -11.35 -5.40
C ARG A 150 -9.94 -11.25 -4.48
N ARG A 151 -10.44 -10.04 -4.22
CA ARG A 151 -11.53 -9.79 -3.27
C ARG A 151 -12.90 -10.01 -3.92
N ASP A 152 -13.93 -10.02 -3.09
CA ASP A 152 -15.30 -10.11 -3.57
C ASP A 152 -15.76 -8.81 -4.25
N LEU A 153 -16.87 -8.87 -4.99
CA LEU A 153 -17.40 -7.72 -5.70
C LEU A 153 -17.69 -6.54 -4.77
N ARG A 154 -18.19 -6.79 -3.55
CA ARG A 154 -18.52 -5.73 -2.60
C ARG A 154 -17.26 -4.93 -2.22
N THR A 155 -16.16 -5.60 -1.92
CA THR A 155 -14.88 -4.95 -1.63
C THR A 155 -14.32 -4.25 -2.85
N LEU A 156 -14.41 -4.85 -4.04
CA LEU A 156 -13.98 -4.21 -5.30
C LEU A 156 -14.72 -2.90 -5.58
N LEU A 157 -16.03 -2.85 -5.37
CA LEU A 157 -16.82 -1.62 -5.50
C LEU A 157 -16.48 -0.57 -4.44
N GLN A 158 -15.99 -0.98 -3.28
CA GLN A 158 -15.46 -0.04 -2.28
C GLN A 158 -14.09 0.52 -2.69
N VAL A 159 -13.21 -0.33 -3.24
CA VAL A 159 -11.93 0.09 -3.81
C VAL A 159 -12.14 1.08 -4.94
N HIS A 160 -13.04 0.77 -5.88
CA HIS A 160 -13.37 1.67 -6.99
C HIS A 160 -13.79 3.05 -6.50
N ARG A 161 -14.78 3.12 -5.62
CA ARG A 161 -15.28 4.39 -5.07
C ARG A 161 -14.26 5.17 -4.26
N ALA A 162 -13.34 4.49 -3.58
CA ALA A 162 -12.34 5.14 -2.74
C ALA A 162 -11.07 5.58 -3.49
N LEU A 163 -10.67 4.84 -4.52
CA LEU A 163 -9.32 4.91 -5.10
C LEU A 163 -9.32 5.08 -6.63
N PHE A 164 -10.39 4.69 -7.32
CA PHE A 164 -10.52 4.74 -8.78
C PHE A 164 -11.79 5.48 -9.23
N PHE A 165 -12.27 6.43 -8.41
CA PHE A 165 -13.55 7.11 -8.63
C PHE A 165 -13.63 7.94 -9.92
N LEU A 166 -12.48 8.24 -10.54
CA LEU A 166 -12.40 8.91 -11.84
C LEU A 166 -12.55 7.95 -13.03
N GLN A 167 -12.34 6.64 -12.81
CA GLN A 167 -12.51 5.60 -13.82
C GLN A 167 -13.96 5.10 -13.81
N LYS A 168 -14.50 4.70 -14.96
CA LYS A 168 -15.82 4.04 -14.98
C LYS A 168 -15.74 2.70 -14.25
N GLU A 169 -16.83 2.35 -13.56
CA GLU A 169 -16.91 1.08 -12.81
C GLU A 169 -16.70 -0.13 -13.73
N GLU A 170 -17.32 -0.13 -14.92
CA GLU A 170 -17.19 -1.20 -15.91
C GLU A 170 -15.74 -1.39 -16.35
N ASP A 171 -15.07 -0.31 -16.77
CA ASP A 171 -13.65 -0.36 -17.17
C ASP A 171 -12.75 -0.85 -16.03
N PHE A 172 -13.07 -0.47 -14.78
CA PHE A 172 -12.34 -0.93 -13.60
C PHE A 172 -12.52 -2.43 -13.38
N LEU A 173 -13.76 -2.92 -13.45
CA LEU A 173 -14.06 -4.35 -13.30
C LEU A 173 -13.49 -5.18 -14.45
N ASP A 174 -13.44 -4.66 -15.68
CA ASP A 174 -12.78 -5.30 -16.81
C ASP A 174 -11.28 -5.49 -16.58
N MET A 175 -10.61 -4.45 -16.05
CA MET A 175 -9.19 -4.55 -15.67
C MET A 175 -8.98 -5.54 -14.52
N VAL A 176 -9.89 -5.60 -13.56
CA VAL A 176 -9.87 -6.60 -12.48
C VAL A 176 -10.03 -8.00 -13.04
N ASP A 177 -10.96 -8.23 -13.97
CA ASP A 177 -11.23 -9.55 -14.53
C ASP A 177 -10.06 -10.11 -15.34
N GLN A 178 -9.29 -9.25 -16.04
CA GLN A 178 -8.04 -9.67 -16.68
C GLN A 178 -7.00 -10.18 -15.67
N ILE A 179 -6.91 -9.57 -14.48
CA ILE A 179 -6.02 -10.06 -13.41
C ILE A 179 -6.56 -11.36 -12.83
N ARG A 180 -7.88 -11.46 -12.61
CA ARG A 180 -8.54 -12.66 -12.10
C ARG A 180 -8.36 -13.84 -13.04
N GLU A 181 -8.44 -13.63 -14.35
CA GLU A 181 -8.17 -14.64 -15.37
C GLU A 181 -6.75 -15.20 -15.24
N ALA A 182 -5.74 -14.33 -15.13
CA ALA A 182 -4.35 -14.76 -14.94
C ALA A 182 -4.14 -15.52 -13.62
N GLN A 183 -4.94 -15.20 -12.60
CA GLN A 183 -4.97 -15.91 -11.32
C GLN A 183 -5.89 -17.15 -11.31
N ARG A 184 -6.55 -17.48 -12.43
CA ARG A 184 -7.53 -18.57 -12.56
C ARG A 184 -8.71 -18.45 -11.59
N LEU A 185 -9.13 -17.22 -11.30
CA LEU A 185 -10.31 -16.90 -10.52
C LEU A 185 -11.51 -16.68 -11.46
N PRO A 186 -12.74 -16.97 -11.01
CA PRO A 186 -13.93 -16.63 -11.78
C PRO A 186 -14.03 -15.11 -11.95
N PRO A 187 -14.59 -14.61 -13.06
CA PRO A 187 -14.81 -13.18 -13.25
C PRO A 187 -15.77 -12.64 -12.18
N THR A 188 -15.80 -11.32 -12.06
CA THR A 188 -16.73 -10.62 -11.16
C THR A 188 -18.18 -10.91 -11.56
N GLU A 189 -19.02 -11.30 -10.58
CA GLU A 189 -20.44 -11.56 -10.80
C GLU A 189 -21.22 -10.25 -10.94
N ARG A 190 -21.23 -9.68 -12.15
CA ARG A 190 -21.89 -8.39 -12.42
C ARG A 190 -23.41 -8.55 -12.48
N PRO A 191 -24.20 -7.62 -11.91
CA PRO A 191 -25.64 -7.63 -12.11
C PRO A 191 -25.94 -7.42 -13.60
N VAL A 192 -26.70 -8.34 -14.20
CA VAL A 192 -27.25 -8.16 -15.55
C VAL A 192 -28.46 -7.24 -15.40
N TYR A 193 -28.36 -6.00 -15.87
CA TYR A 193 -29.47 -5.05 -15.94
C TYR A 193 -30.20 -5.17 -17.28
#